data_AF-A0AAD8SPC0-F1
#
_entry.id   AF-A0AAD8SPC0-F1
#
_cell.length_a   1.000
_cell.length_b   1.000
_cell.length_c   1.000
_cell.angle_alpha   90.00
_cell.angle_beta   90.00
_cell.angle_gamma   90.00
#
_symmetry.space_group_name_H-M   'P 1'
#
loop_
_entity.id
_entity.type
_entity.pdbx_description
1 polymer ?
#
loop_
_entity_poly.entity_id
_entity_poly.type
_entity_poly.pdbx_seq_one_letter_code
_entity_poly.pdbx_strand_id
1 'polypeptide(L)'
;MAAEDLDWERSKISNQDLNLMKKLGLMKKDDAIRFPSEESYPNPPMEYRVSFVDHLIRGLSAPIHDFLRGLLFVYGIQLHQTILLCLLFLPFLRMEKSKNKLSLPKTIKVLLFMKVKSQPMIKDLLRIGAQFVGYREYANKTEEKLAEANERANTLAQQLEQSEQARKKAESDAVGARAEADKAKSDAAGVEDLRKRLHDAETSLSEHITAQSAREEAILKRLKTQSRRFVARTAQEFQLEEPVNDPLLDALSFLEVHGSEAREGIDQAKAGLSRLFPYFFPKKEEPATFLDLAKSFNSAEDLGLKMRQENMKVAVESTVALVADSRQTIDWMKSVKKQSLILMEQSRESSEKEKIALQRAQDAISERDTAVAEADAAASRENSMLQLLTDASLDMAGIWLGNPYLLVFDSVCSSFDYLCDDVGSKPW
;
A
#
# COMPACT_ATOMS: atom_id res chain seq x y z
N MET A 1 -4.31 33.66 -22.37
CA MET A 1 -4.95 32.55 -21.63
C MET A 1 -6.40 32.94 -21.46
N ALA A 2 -7.31 32.23 -22.13
CA ALA A 2 -8.74 32.48 -21.98
C ALA A 2 -9.15 32.11 -20.55
N ALA A 3 -9.90 32.97 -19.89
CA ALA A 3 -10.50 32.66 -18.60
C ALA A 3 -11.54 31.56 -18.85
N GLU A 4 -11.26 30.35 -18.36
CA GLU A 4 -12.25 29.29 -18.29
C GLU A 4 -13.43 29.79 -17.45
N ASP A 5 -14.63 29.70 -18.02
CA ASP A 5 -15.88 30.03 -17.35
C ASP A 5 -16.00 29.20 -16.06
N LEU A 6 -15.81 29.86 -14.91
CA LEU A 6 -16.11 29.31 -13.59
C LEU A 6 -17.63 29.25 -13.44
N ASP A 7 -18.24 28.32 -14.17
CA ASP A 7 -19.64 27.97 -14.03
C ASP A 7 -19.84 27.42 -12.61
N TRP A 8 -20.72 28.07 -11.85
CA TRP A 8 -20.96 27.71 -10.46
C TRP A 8 -21.43 26.25 -10.39
N GLU A 9 -20.73 25.43 -9.60
CA GLU A 9 -21.09 24.01 -9.45
C GLU A 9 -22.55 23.88 -9.02
N ARG A 10 -23.37 23.27 -9.88
CA ARG A 10 -24.77 23.00 -9.56
C ARG A 10 -24.84 22.05 -8.37
N SER A 11 -25.72 22.37 -7.42
CA SER A 11 -26.03 21.47 -6.32
C SER A 11 -26.37 20.07 -6.85
N LYS A 12 -25.74 19.05 -6.27
CA LYS A 12 -25.97 17.63 -6.59
C LYS A 12 -27.21 17.06 -5.90
N ILE A 13 -27.96 17.89 -5.16
CA ILE A 13 -29.17 17.46 -4.45
C ILE A 13 -30.27 17.20 -5.48
N SER A 14 -30.73 15.97 -5.52
CA SER A 14 -31.79 15.53 -6.42
C SER A 14 -33.19 15.70 -5.81
N ASN A 15 -34.23 15.60 -6.64
CA ASN A 15 -35.62 15.51 -6.14
C ASN A 15 -35.85 14.29 -5.23
N GLN A 16 -35.05 13.22 -5.38
CA GLN A 16 -35.14 12.05 -4.51
C GLN A 16 -34.68 12.38 -3.08
N ASP A 17 -33.61 13.17 -2.97
CA ASP A 17 -33.09 13.62 -1.67
C ASP A 17 -34.07 14.55 -0.95
N LEU A 18 -34.75 15.44 -1.70
CA LEU A 18 -35.82 16.25 -1.12
C LEU A 18 -36.98 15.40 -0.60
N ASN A 19 -37.42 14.40 -1.37
CA ASN A 19 -38.49 13.51 -0.95
C ASN A 19 -38.08 12.68 0.28
N LEU A 20 -36.81 12.28 0.36
CA LEU A 20 -36.25 11.63 1.55
C LEU A 20 -36.29 12.57 2.76
N MET A 21 -35.85 13.82 2.62
CA MET A 21 -35.87 14.81 3.71
C MET A 21 -37.29 15.15 4.17
N LYS A 22 -38.26 15.21 3.25
CA LYS A 22 -39.68 15.34 3.59
C LYS A 22 -40.18 14.14 4.38
N LYS A 23 -39.87 12.92 3.91
CA LYS A 23 -40.24 11.67 4.61
C LYS A 23 -39.63 11.57 6.01
N LEU A 24 -38.43 12.12 6.20
CA LEU A 24 -37.72 12.17 7.48
C LEU A 24 -38.21 13.30 8.40
N GLY A 25 -39.16 14.16 7.97
CA GLY A 25 -39.68 15.26 8.78
C GLY A 25 -38.65 16.39 9.01
N LEU A 26 -37.57 16.43 8.23
CA LEU A 26 -36.50 17.44 8.36
C LEU A 26 -36.88 18.79 7.75
N MET A 27 -38.00 18.86 7.03
CA MET A 27 -38.51 20.09 6.42
C MET A 27 -39.75 20.59 7.18
N LYS A 28 -39.71 21.86 7.60
CA LYS A 28 -40.80 22.50 8.37
C LYS A 28 -42.04 22.87 7.53
N LYS A 29 -41.90 23.04 6.21
CA LYS A 29 -42.99 23.37 5.28
C LYS A 29 -42.72 22.75 3.91
N ASP A 30 -43.77 22.27 3.24
CA ASP A 30 -43.67 21.57 1.96
C ASP A 30 -43.06 22.39 0.81
N ASP A 31 -43.08 23.71 0.93
CA ASP A 31 -42.64 24.65 -0.12
C ASP A 31 -41.40 25.47 0.28
N ALA A 32 -40.71 25.09 1.36
CA ALA A 32 -39.61 25.91 1.90
C ALA A 32 -38.35 25.90 1.03
N ILE A 33 -38.17 24.87 0.18
CA ILE A 33 -37.04 24.73 -0.73
C ILE A 33 -37.60 24.51 -2.12
N ARG A 34 -37.37 25.49 -3.00
CA ARG A 34 -37.69 25.41 -4.42
C ARG A 34 -36.38 25.29 -5.19
N PHE A 35 -36.25 24.27 -6.03
CA PHE A 35 -35.11 24.22 -6.94
C PHE A 35 -35.23 25.36 -7.95
N PRO A 36 -34.13 26.08 -8.25
CA PRO A 36 -34.12 27.04 -9.34
C PRO A 36 -34.47 26.30 -10.63
N SER A 37 -35.55 26.71 -11.29
CA SER A 37 -35.99 26.13 -12.57
C SER A 37 -35.32 26.89 -13.72
N GLU A 38 -36.12 27.53 -14.59
CA GLU A 38 -35.67 28.46 -15.64
C GLU A 38 -35.62 29.91 -15.16
N GLU A 39 -35.37 30.14 -13.86
CA GLU A 39 -35.20 31.51 -13.37
C GLU A 39 -33.89 32.07 -13.92
N SER A 40 -33.97 33.18 -14.66
CA SER A 40 -32.81 33.78 -15.32
C SER A 40 -31.76 34.17 -14.28
N TYR A 41 -30.59 33.54 -14.34
CA TYR A 41 -29.43 34.01 -13.61
C TYR A 41 -29.15 35.45 -14.05
N PRO A 42 -29.05 36.40 -13.11
CA PRO A 42 -28.71 37.75 -13.49
C PRO A 42 -27.29 37.72 -14.06
N ASN A 43 -27.14 38.12 -15.32
CA ASN A 43 -25.86 38.27 -16.00
C ASN A 43 -25.49 39.78 -16.00
N PRO A 44 -25.00 40.33 -14.88
CA PRO A 44 -24.63 41.73 -14.83
C PRO A 44 -23.46 42.01 -15.80
N PRO A 45 -23.44 43.18 -16.47
CA PRO A 45 -22.24 43.64 -17.17
C PRO A 45 -21.03 43.67 -16.22
N MET A 46 -19.81 43.60 -16.76
CA MET A 46 -18.54 43.40 -16.05
C MET A 46 -18.25 44.39 -14.87
N GLU A 47 -19.02 45.47 -14.75
CA GLU A 47 -18.90 46.50 -13.70
C GLU A 47 -20.01 46.46 -12.64
N TYR A 48 -21.00 45.57 -12.79
CA TYR A 48 -22.14 45.46 -11.88
C TYR A 48 -22.00 44.20 -11.03
N ARG A 49 -22.28 44.33 -9.73
CA ARG A 49 -22.39 43.19 -8.82
C ARG A 49 -23.83 43.03 -8.37
N VAL A 50 -24.35 41.82 -8.51
CA VAL A 50 -25.67 41.45 -7.98
C VAL A 50 -25.49 41.15 -6.49
N SER A 51 -26.29 41.81 -5.65
CA SER A 51 -26.35 41.54 -4.21
C SER A 51 -27.80 41.36 -3.81
N PHE A 52 -28.07 40.41 -2.92
CA PHE A 52 -29.41 40.25 -2.36
C PHE A 52 -29.76 41.49 -1.53
N VAL A 53 -30.96 42.04 -1.73
CA VAL A 53 -31.45 43.22 -1.01
C VAL A 53 -31.40 43.01 0.51
N ASP A 54 -31.67 41.78 0.97
CA ASP A 54 -31.55 41.41 2.38
C ASP A 54 -30.12 41.54 2.93
N HIS A 55 -29.08 41.34 2.12
CA HIS A 55 -27.69 41.54 2.52
C HIS A 55 -27.33 43.03 2.60
N LEU A 56 -27.90 43.87 1.72
CA LEU A 56 -27.77 45.33 1.78
C LEU A 56 -28.41 45.89 3.06
N ILE A 57 -29.65 45.48 3.35
CA ILE A 57 -30.39 45.96 4.53
C ILE A 57 -29.70 45.52 5.84
N ARG A 58 -29.04 44.36 5.84
CA ARG A 58 -28.30 43.84 7.01
C ARG A 58 -26.85 44.33 7.10
N GLY A 59 -26.40 45.22 6.22
CA GLY A 59 -25.04 45.77 6.24
C GLY A 59 -23.94 44.79 5.80
N LEU A 60 -24.31 43.73 5.09
CA LEU A 60 -23.42 42.65 4.63
C LEU A 60 -22.99 42.81 3.16
N SER A 61 -23.45 43.83 2.45
CA SER A 61 -23.04 44.09 1.07
C SER A 61 -21.83 45.03 0.99
N ALA A 62 -20.89 44.68 0.12
CA ALA A 62 -19.63 45.36 -0.13
C ALA A 62 -19.76 46.84 -0.59
N PRO A 63 -18.68 47.65 -0.43
CA PRO A 63 -17.38 47.26 0.11
C PRO A 63 -17.34 47.41 1.63
N ILE A 64 -17.04 46.30 2.30
CA ILE A 64 -16.63 46.27 3.70
C ILE A 64 -15.35 47.12 3.79
N HIS A 65 -15.41 48.21 4.54
CA HIS A 65 -14.28 49.11 4.75
C HIS A 65 -13.04 48.31 5.20
N ASP A 66 -11.86 48.63 4.64
CA ASP A 66 -10.60 47.86 4.87
C ASP A 66 -10.28 47.67 6.36
N PHE A 67 -10.70 48.63 7.19
CA PHE A 67 -10.63 48.52 8.65
C PHE A 67 -11.38 47.31 9.22
N LEU A 68 -12.65 47.09 8.82
CA LEU A 68 -13.44 45.97 9.33
C LEU A 68 -12.88 44.64 8.79
N ARG A 69 -12.36 44.63 7.56
CA ARG A 69 -11.68 43.47 6.99
C ARG A 69 -10.40 43.13 7.76
N GLY A 70 -9.59 44.13 8.11
CA GLY A 70 -8.41 43.97 8.95
C GLY A 70 -8.76 43.48 10.36
N LEU A 71 -9.82 44.01 10.96
CA LEU A 71 -10.31 43.60 12.27
C LEU A 71 -10.74 42.12 12.28
N LEU A 72 -11.59 41.72 11.32
CA LEU A 72 -12.05 40.33 11.19
C LEU A 72 -10.89 39.36 10.97
N PHE A 73 -9.88 39.78 10.19
CA PHE A 73 -8.67 38.98 9.95
C PHE A 73 -7.82 38.83 11.21
N VAL A 74 -7.57 39.91 11.96
CA VAL A 74 -6.75 39.88 13.18
C VAL A 74 -7.38 38.99 14.26
N TYR A 75 -8.70 39.02 14.40
CA TYR A 75 -9.40 38.20 15.39
C TYR A 75 -9.80 36.81 14.87
N GLY A 76 -9.49 36.47 13.61
CA GLY A 76 -9.89 35.20 13.00
C GLY A 76 -11.40 34.99 12.93
N ILE A 77 -12.19 36.07 13.01
CA ILE A 77 -13.66 36.01 13.08
C ILE A 77 -14.20 36.00 11.66
N GLN A 78 -14.96 34.95 11.35
CA GLN A 78 -15.70 34.88 10.10
C GLN A 78 -17.01 35.69 10.24
N LEU A 79 -17.35 36.49 9.22
CA LEU A 79 -18.48 37.43 9.25
C LEU A 79 -19.82 36.75 9.64
N HIS A 80 -20.00 35.49 9.24
CA HIS A 80 -21.17 34.68 9.60
C HIS A 80 -21.25 34.28 11.07
N GLN A 81 -20.13 34.22 11.80
CA GLN A 81 -20.14 34.04 13.25
C GLN A 81 -20.55 35.32 13.99
N THR A 82 -20.29 36.50 13.41
CA THR A 82 -20.72 37.80 13.96
C THR A 82 -22.19 38.08 13.76
N ILE A 83 -22.88 37.43 12.80
CA ILE A 83 -24.32 37.60 12.56
C ILE A 83 -25.16 37.20 13.78
N LEU A 84 -24.76 36.16 14.53
CA LEU A 84 -25.46 35.78 15.76
C LEU A 84 -25.24 36.79 16.90
N LEU A 85 -24.05 37.40 16.96
CA LEU A 85 -23.74 38.42 17.97
C LEU A 85 -24.47 39.75 17.66
N CYS A 86 -24.50 40.17 16.39
CA CYS A 86 -25.21 41.39 15.98
C CYS A 86 -26.75 41.29 16.16
N LEU A 87 -27.35 40.10 16.05
CA LEU A 87 -28.78 39.89 16.32
C LEU A 87 -29.12 40.03 17.82
N LEU A 88 -28.20 39.70 18.72
CA LEU A 88 -28.35 39.90 20.17
C LEU A 88 -28.18 41.37 20.60
N PHE A 89 -27.43 42.18 19.84
CA PHE A 89 -27.19 43.60 20.15
C PHE A 89 -28.14 44.59 19.46
N LEU A 90 -28.95 44.14 18.49
CA LEU A 90 -29.91 44.99 17.78
C LEU A 90 -31.06 45.60 18.63
N PRO A 91 -31.46 45.07 19.81
CA PRO A 91 -32.39 45.79 20.68
C PRO A 91 -31.74 47.03 21.35
N PHE A 92 -30.40 47.08 21.44
CA PHE A 92 -29.68 48.09 22.22
C PHE A 92 -29.32 49.35 21.41
N LEU A 93 -29.30 49.26 20.09
CA LEU A 93 -29.13 50.42 19.19
C LEU A 93 -30.47 50.98 18.69
N ARG A 94 -31.46 51.06 19.58
CA ARG A 94 -32.62 51.92 19.36
C ARG A 94 -32.17 53.37 19.50
N MET A 95 -31.67 53.93 18.40
CA MET A 95 -31.37 55.36 18.25
C MET A 95 -32.52 56.19 18.81
N GLU A 96 -32.28 56.77 19.98
CA GLU A 96 -33.20 57.62 20.70
C GLU A 96 -33.41 58.89 19.88
N LYS A 97 -34.60 59.01 19.26
CA LYS A 97 -35.03 60.26 18.64
C LYS A 97 -35.17 61.31 19.73
N SER A 98 -34.16 62.17 19.85
CA SER A 98 -34.25 63.47 20.51
C SER A 98 -35.54 64.18 20.08
N LYS A 99 -36.48 64.30 21.03
CA LYS A 99 -37.71 65.08 20.89
C LYS A 99 -37.38 66.56 21.10
N ASN A 100 -36.67 67.18 20.14
CA ASN A 100 -36.70 68.63 20.00
C ASN A 100 -37.46 69.00 18.74
N LYS A 101 -38.58 69.72 18.95
CA LYS A 101 -39.40 70.34 17.90
C LYS A 101 -38.54 71.34 17.12
N LEU A 102 -37.91 70.88 16.04
CA LEU A 102 -37.50 71.75 14.95
C LEU A 102 -38.25 71.32 13.70
N SER A 103 -39.27 72.08 13.36
CA SER A 103 -39.93 72.01 12.06
C SER A 103 -38.95 72.46 10.98
N LEU A 104 -38.52 71.55 10.12
CA LEU A 104 -37.88 71.88 8.84
C LEU A 104 -38.51 71.08 7.70
N PRO A 105 -38.61 71.66 6.49
CA PRO A 105 -39.45 71.15 5.42
C PRO A 105 -38.82 69.98 4.65
N LYS A 106 -39.69 69.21 4.00
CA LYS A 106 -39.39 68.04 3.16
C LYS A 106 -38.73 68.45 1.84
N THR A 107 -37.46 68.82 1.84
CA THR A 107 -36.54 68.70 0.69
C THR A 107 -35.20 69.27 1.08
N ILE A 108 -34.15 68.43 1.11
CA ILE A 108 -32.76 68.74 0.72
C ILE A 108 -31.94 67.48 1.00
N LYS A 109 -31.32 66.95 -0.07
CA LYS A 109 -30.22 65.99 -0.01
C LYS A 109 -29.08 66.65 0.78
N VAL A 110 -28.82 66.19 2.01
CA VAL A 110 -27.61 66.57 2.73
C VAL A 110 -26.55 65.51 2.46
N LEU A 111 -25.71 65.79 1.47
CA LEU A 111 -24.37 65.24 1.40
C LEU A 111 -23.65 65.63 2.71
N LEU A 112 -23.35 64.65 3.55
CA LEU A 112 -22.59 64.88 4.77
C LEU A 112 -21.11 65.06 4.41
N PHE A 113 -20.72 66.28 4.00
CA PHE A 113 -19.30 66.64 3.95
C PHE A 113 -18.82 66.91 5.38
N MET A 114 -18.32 65.87 6.05
CA MET A 114 -17.51 66.06 7.26
C MET A 114 -16.18 66.69 6.84
N LYS A 115 -16.07 68.02 6.98
CA LYS A 115 -14.79 68.72 6.88
C LYS A 115 -14.00 68.44 8.16
N VAL A 116 -13.28 67.32 8.17
CA VAL A 116 -12.32 66.98 9.23
C VAL A 116 -11.20 68.02 9.17
N LYS A 117 -11.21 68.97 10.10
CA LYS A 117 -10.06 69.84 10.35
C LYS A 117 -8.90 68.92 10.77
N SER A 118 -7.88 68.85 9.92
CA SER A 118 -6.64 68.13 10.12
C SER A 118 -6.02 68.46 11.49
N GLN A 119 -6.32 67.63 12.48
CA GLN A 119 -5.66 67.63 13.79
C GLN A 119 -4.24 67.03 13.64
N PRO A 120 -3.26 67.49 14.43
CA PRO A 120 -1.87 67.02 14.35
C PRO A 120 -1.71 65.50 14.57
N MET A 121 -2.66 64.83 15.25
CA MET A 121 -2.66 63.37 15.44
C MET A 121 -2.66 62.54 14.15
N ILE A 122 -3.14 63.06 13.01
CA ILE A 122 -3.17 62.31 11.74
C ILE A 122 -1.75 62.07 11.21
N LYS A 123 -0.80 62.99 11.46
CA LYS A 123 0.59 62.79 11.05
C LYS A 123 1.28 61.70 11.85
N ASP A 124 0.99 61.61 13.14
CA ASP A 124 1.54 60.56 14.00
C ASP A 124 0.92 59.18 13.68
N LEU A 125 -0.37 59.13 13.38
CA LEU A 125 -1.03 57.90 12.90
C LEU A 125 -0.49 57.43 11.54
N LEU A 126 -0.22 58.35 10.61
CA LEU A 126 0.44 58.01 9.34
C LEU A 126 1.89 57.55 9.53
N ARG A 127 2.61 58.12 10.51
CA ARG A 127 3.98 57.71 10.85
C ARG A 127 4.03 56.32 11.49
N ILE A 128 3.07 56.01 12.36
CA ILE A 128 2.89 54.67 12.93
C ILE A 128 2.48 53.68 11.82
N GLY A 129 1.54 54.06 10.94
CA GLY A 129 1.13 53.23 9.79
C GLY A 129 2.29 52.89 8.84
N ALA A 130 3.24 53.81 8.63
CA ALA A 130 4.43 53.55 7.82
C ALA A 130 5.39 52.53 8.46
N GLN A 131 5.44 52.43 9.80
CA GLN A 131 6.20 51.38 10.49
C GLN A 131 5.56 49.99 10.31
N PHE A 132 4.24 49.92 10.15
CA PHE A 132 3.51 48.66 9.91
C PHE A 132 3.72 48.08 8.50
N VAL A 133 4.11 48.89 7.50
CA VAL A 133 4.36 48.40 6.14
C VAL A 133 5.52 47.40 6.10
N GLY A 134 6.57 47.60 6.90
CA GLY A 134 7.70 46.66 7.01
C GLY A 134 7.34 45.32 7.66
N TYR A 135 6.37 45.30 8.58
CA TYR A 135 5.88 44.07 9.20
C TYR A 135 5.12 43.18 8.21
N ARG A 136 4.47 43.78 7.20
CA ARG A 136 3.77 43.02 6.16
C ARG A 136 4.72 42.23 5.28
N GLU A 137 5.85 42.82 4.88
CA GLU A 137 6.87 42.10 4.11
C GLU A 137 7.52 40.97 4.93
N TYR A 138 7.73 41.21 6.22
CA TYR A 138 8.26 40.18 7.12
C TYR A 138 7.27 39.02 7.30
N ALA A 139 5.98 39.33 7.51
CA ALA A 139 4.91 38.34 7.62
C ALA A 139 4.77 37.49 6.35
N ASN A 140 4.77 38.11 5.18
CA ASN A 140 4.72 37.37 3.91
C ASN A 140 5.93 36.45 3.73
N LYS A 141 7.14 36.90 4.11
CA LYS A 141 8.35 36.07 4.02
C LYS A 141 8.35 34.90 5.01
N THR A 142 7.70 35.06 6.17
CA THR A 142 7.50 33.96 7.11
C THR A 142 6.43 32.97 6.63
N GLU A 143 5.36 33.44 5.99
CA GLU A 143 4.34 32.58 5.38
C GLU A 143 4.93 31.73 4.23
N GLU A 144 5.78 32.32 3.39
CA GLU A 144 6.48 31.60 2.31
C GLU A 144 7.39 30.49 2.87
N LYS A 145 8.18 30.80 3.90
CA LYS A 145 9.02 29.80 4.58
C LYS A 145 8.20 28.70 5.26
N LEU A 146 7.05 29.05 5.83
CA LEU A 146 6.14 28.09 6.44
C LEU A 146 5.55 27.16 5.37
N ALA A 147 5.17 27.70 4.21
CA ALA A 147 4.67 26.93 3.08
C ALA A 147 5.74 25.95 2.55
N GLU A 148 6.98 26.43 2.36
CA GLU A 148 8.11 25.57 1.96
C GLU A 148 8.39 24.45 2.99
N ALA A 149 8.36 24.78 4.28
CA ALA A 149 8.56 23.79 5.34
C ALA A 149 7.45 22.73 5.33
N ASN A 150 6.21 23.13 5.07
CA ASN A 150 5.07 22.22 5.02
C ASN A 150 5.12 21.32 3.77
N GLU A 151 5.58 21.83 2.63
CA GLU A 151 5.83 21.03 1.43
C GLU A 151 6.95 20.00 1.65
N ARG A 152 8.03 20.40 2.33
CA ARG A 152 9.11 19.48 2.74
C ARG A 152 8.62 18.41 3.72
N ALA A 153 7.75 18.76 4.66
CA ALA A 153 7.16 17.80 5.59
C ALA A 153 6.30 16.76 4.85
N ASN A 154 5.48 17.21 3.88
CA ASN A 154 4.64 16.32 3.08
C ASN A 154 5.46 15.37 2.19
N THR A 155 6.52 15.88 1.55
CA THR A 155 7.41 15.04 0.74
C THR A 155 8.16 14.00 1.58
N LEU A 156 8.63 14.37 2.79
CA LEU A 156 9.22 13.42 3.73
C LEU A 156 8.21 12.38 4.22
N ALA A 157 6.97 12.78 4.51
CA ALA A 157 5.91 11.85 4.90
C ALA A 157 5.63 10.82 3.80
N GLN A 158 5.58 11.26 2.53
CA GLN A 158 5.39 10.37 1.39
C GLN A 158 6.58 9.41 1.19
N GLN A 159 7.81 9.88 1.37
CA GLN A 159 9.01 9.03 1.32
C GLN A 159 9.01 7.98 2.44
N LEU A 160 8.57 8.36 3.64
CA LEU A 160 8.49 7.46 4.78
C LEU A 160 7.45 6.37 4.54
N GLU A 161 6.27 6.73 4.03
CA GLU A 161 5.23 5.76 3.64
C GLU A 161 5.72 4.78 2.57
N GLN A 162 6.41 5.26 1.53
CA GLN A 162 7.01 4.40 0.50
C GLN A 162 8.06 3.45 1.09
N SER A 163 8.90 3.95 2.01
CA SER A 163 9.91 3.12 2.67
C SER A 163 9.28 2.03 3.56
N GLU A 164 8.16 2.33 4.23
CA GLU A 164 7.46 1.37 5.07
C GLU A 164 6.77 0.28 4.22
N GLN A 165 6.18 0.65 3.09
CA GLN A 165 5.63 -0.30 2.12
C GLN A 165 6.72 -1.22 1.56
N ALA A 166 7.89 -0.67 1.22
CA ALA A 166 9.04 -1.46 0.77
C ALA A 166 9.53 -2.43 1.85
N ARG A 167 9.57 -1.99 3.12
CA ARG A 167 9.94 -2.84 4.26
C ARG A 167 8.94 -3.98 4.46
N LYS A 168 7.62 -3.69 4.44
CA LYS A 168 6.55 -4.70 4.56
C LYS A 168 6.64 -5.76 3.46
N LYS A 169 6.95 -5.34 2.22
CA LYS A 169 7.18 -6.25 1.10
C LYS A 169 8.42 -7.12 1.32
N ALA A 170 9.55 -6.53 1.72
CA ALA A 170 10.77 -7.29 2.00
C ALA A 170 10.56 -8.30 3.16
N GLU A 171 9.77 -7.94 4.17
CA GLU A 171 9.42 -8.82 5.27
C GLU A 171 8.54 -10.00 4.81
N SER A 172 7.54 -9.77 3.95
CA SER A 172 6.74 -10.86 3.38
C SER A 172 7.58 -11.79 2.50
N ASP A 173 8.50 -11.24 1.71
CA ASP A 173 9.40 -12.01 0.86
C ASP A 173 10.37 -12.87 1.70
N ALA A 174 10.88 -12.31 2.81
CA ALA A 174 11.74 -13.03 3.75
C ALA A 174 11.00 -14.16 4.48
N VAL A 175 9.73 -13.98 4.84
CA VAL A 175 8.89 -15.04 5.43
C VAL A 175 8.66 -16.16 4.42
N GLY A 176 8.39 -15.82 3.16
CA GLY A 176 8.26 -16.79 2.07
C GLY A 176 9.54 -17.62 1.88
N ALA A 177 10.69 -16.95 1.82
CA ALA A 177 11.99 -17.61 1.68
C ALA A 177 12.33 -18.54 2.87
N ARG A 178 11.95 -18.16 4.10
CA ARG A 178 12.13 -19.02 5.28
C ARG A 178 11.26 -20.27 5.22
N ALA A 179 9.99 -20.13 4.82
CA ALA A 179 9.09 -21.27 4.67
C ALA A 179 9.59 -22.27 3.60
N GLU A 180 10.12 -21.76 2.48
CA GLU A 180 10.71 -22.59 1.44
C GLU A 180 11.98 -23.28 1.91
N ALA A 181 12.85 -22.59 2.66
CA ALA A 181 14.04 -23.19 3.26
C ALA A 181 13.71 -24.29 4.28
N ASP A 182 12.68 -24.12 5.10
CA ASP A 182 12.27 -25.13 6.06
C ASP A 182 11.61 -26.35 5.39
N LYS A 183 10.86 -26.13 4.30
CA LYS A 183 10.39 -27.23 3.44
C LYS A 183 11.56 -28.00 2.84
N ALA A 184 12.57 -27.30 2.30
CA ALA A 184 13.75 -27.93 1.73
C ALA A 184 14.55 -28.75 2.77
N LYS A 185 14.61 -28.30 4.04
CA LYS A 185 15.21 -29.08 5.14
C LYS A 185 14.41 -30.34 5.46
N SER A 186 13.07 -30.25 5.47
CA SER A 186 12.20 -31.42 5.66
C SER A 186 12.40 -32.45 4.54
N ASP A 187 12.46 -31.98 3.30
CA ASP A 187 12.70 -32.84 2.14
C ASP A 187 14.10 -33.49 2.20
N ALA A 188 15.13 -32.75 2.62
CA ALA A 188 16.47 -33.28 2.82
C ALA A 188 16.54 -34.36 3.91
N ALA A 189 15.78 -34.21 5.00
CA ALA A 189 15.68 -35.24 6.03
C ALA A 189 15.04 -36.53 5.48
N GLY A 190 14.02 -36.41 4.61
CA GLY A 190 13.42 -37.55 3.93
C GLY A 190 14.39 -38.27 2.99
N VAL A 191 15.26 -37.54 2.30
CA VAL A 191 16.30 -38.14 1.44
C VAL A 191 17.31 -38.96 2.25
N GLU A 192 17.67 -38.50 3.45
CA GLU A 192 18.63 -39.23 4.30
C GLU A 192 18.03 -40.53 4.86
N ASP A 193 16.74 -40.53 5.22
CA ASP A 193 16.02 -41.77 5.59
C ASP A 193 15.98 -42.76 4.42
N LEU A 194 15.69 -42.28 3.21
CA LEU A 194 15.70 -43.12 2.00
C LEU A 194 17.08 -43.70 1.72
N ARG A 195 18.16 -42.94 1.90
CA ARG A 195 19.53 -43.44 1.76
C ARG A 195 19.85 -44.54 2.76
N LYS A 196 19.44 -44.37 4.02
CA LYS A 196 19.63 -45.40 5.04
C LYS A 196 18.90 -46.69 4.68
N ARG A 197 17.63 -46.58 4.26
CA ARG A 197 16.83 -47.73 3.80
C ARG A 197 17.43 -48.42 2.58
N LEU A 198 17.99 -47.65 1.64
CA LEU A 198 18.70 -48.19 0.48
C LEU A 198 19.93 -48.99 0.91
N HIS A 199 20.74 -48.44 1.82
CA HIS A 199 21.94 -49.11 2.31
C HIS A 199 21.62 -50.40 3.08
N ASP A 200 20.57 -50.39 3.91
CA ASP A 200 20.09 -51.58 4.61
C ASP A 200 19.61 -52.66 3.62
N ALA A 201 18.91 -52.25 2.56
CA ALA A 201 18.47 -53.15 1.49
C ALA A 201 19.64 -53.73 0.66
N GLU A 202 20.64 -52.92 0.33
CA GLU A 202 21.86 -53.37 -0.36
C GLU A 202 22.64 -54.38 0.48
N THR A 203 22.73 -54.15 1.79
CA THR A 203 23.38 -55.06 2.73
C THR A 203 22.62 -56.38 2.82
N SER A 204 21.29 -56.33 2.97
CA SER A 204 20.44 -57.52 2.99
C SER A 204 20.51 -58.33 1.69
N LEU A 205 20.55 -57.65 0.54
CA LEU A 205 20.72 -58.31 -0.76
C LEU A 205 22.07 -59.01 -0.87
N SER A 206 23.15 -58.36 -0.40
CA SER A 206 24.50 -58.95 -0.39
C SER A 206 24.57 -60.19 0.51
N GLU A 207 23.92 -60.16 1.67
CA GLU A 207 23.79 -61.33 2.54
C GLU A 207 22.98 -62.46 1.88
N HIS A 208 21.90 -62.13 1.17
CA HIS A 208 21.12 -63.13 0.45
C HIS A 208 21.92 -63.76 -0.70
N ILE A 209 22.68 -62.97 -1.46
CA ILE A 209 23.55 -63.47 -2.55
C ILE A 209 24.60 -64.42 -1.98
N THR A 210 25.29 -64.05 -0.90
CA THR A 210 26.31 -64.92 -0.28
C THR A 210 25.71 -66.20 0.27
N ALA A 211 24.52 -66.14 0.89
CA ALA A 211 23.79 -67.32 1.35
C ALA A 211 23.35 -68.22 0.19
N GLN A 212 22.92 -67.64 -0.94
CA GLN A 212 22.54 -68.39 -2.13
C GLN A 212 23.75 -69.07 -2.76
N SER A 213 24.87 -68.37 -2.93
CA SER A 213 26.12 -68.97 -3.44
C SER A 213 26.58 -70.14 -2.57
N ALA A 214 26.50 -70.03 -1.25
CA ALA A 214 26.82 -71.12 -0.34
C ALA A 214 25.88 -72.34 -0.50
N ARG A 215 24.58 -72.11 -0.73
CA ARG A 215 23.60 -73.17 -1.03
C ARG A 215 23.90 -73.84 -2.36
N GLU A 216 24.21 -73.08 -3.40
CA GLU A 216 24.55 -73.59 -4.73
C GLU A 216 25.83 -74.43 -4.70
N GLU A 217 26.87 -73.99 -3.98
CA GLU A 217 28.08 -74.80 -3.77
C GLU A 217 27.79 -76.12 -3.05
N ALA A 218 26.93 -76.11 -2.03
CA ALA A 218 26.52 -77.31 -1.32
C ALA A 218 25.76 -78.30 -2.24
N ILE A 219 24.87 -77.79 -3.10
CA ILE A 219 24.16 -78.59 -4.11
C ILE A 219 25.14 -79.18 -5.12
N LEU A 220 26.05 -78.37 -5.67
CA LEU A 220 27.08 -78.83 -6.61
C LEU A 220 27.97 -79.92 -6.01
N LYS A 221 28.35 -79.78 -4.73
CA LYS A 221 29.10 -80.81 -4.01
C LYS A 221 28.32 -82.12 -3.91
N ARG A 222 27.03 -82.05 -3.56
CA ARG A 222 26.14 -83.23 -3.46
C ARG A 222 25.93 -83.90 -4.82
N LEU A 223 25.70 -83.12 -5.88
CA LEU A 223 25.55 -83.62 -7.26
C LEU A 223 26.84 -84.27 -7.75
N LYS A 224 28.02 -83.68 -7.50
CA LYS A 224 29.30 -84.32 -7.83
C LYS A 224 29.47 -85.66 -7.10
N THR A 225 29.05 -85.76 -5.85
CA THR A 225 29.07 -87.04 -5.11
C THR A 225 28.08 -88.05 -5.69
N GLN A 226 26.87 -87.63 -6.04
CA GLN A 226 25.85 -88.51 -6.65
C GLN A 226 26.24 -88.96 -8.05
N SER A 227 26.75 -88.06 -8.91
CA SER A 227 27.22 -88.38 -10.25
C SER A 227 28.33 -89.43 -10.23
N ARG A 228 29.29 -89.32 -9.30
CA ARG A 228 30.31 -90.38 -9.10
C ARG A 228 29.70 -91.75 -8.74
N ARG A 229 28.63 -91.77 -7.94
CA ARG A 229 27.89 -93.02 -7.61
C ARG A 229 27.07 -93.53 -8.79
N PHE A 230 26.52 -92.64 -9.61
CA PHE A 230 25.69 -92.99 -10.74
C PHE A 230 26.52 -93.51 -11.92
N VAL A 231 27.64 -92.85 -12.26
CA VAL A 231 28.60 -93.35 -13.26
C VAL A 231 29.16 -94.72 -12.87
N ALA A 232 29.30 -95.01 -11.58
CA ALA A 232 29.64 -96.35 -11.09
C ALA A 232 28.52 -97.39 -11.22
N ARG A 233 27.25 -96.96 -11.39
CA ARG A 233 26.06 -97.82 -11.49
C ARG A 233 25.55 -98.00 -12.92
N THR A 234 25.71 -97.01 -13.80
CA THR A 234 25.25 -97.07 -15.21
C THR A 234 26.21 -97.76 -16.17
N ALA A 235 27.22 -98.49 -15.67
CA ALA A 235 27.92 -99.51 -16.46
C ALA A 235 27.07 -100.78 -16.70
N GLN A 236 25.75 -100.67 -16.55
CA GLN A 236 24.80 -101.75 -16.78
C GLN A 236 23.72 -101.22 -17.73
N GLU A 237 23.70 -101.77 -18.93
CA GLU A 237 22.76 -101.45 -20.01
C GLU A 237 21.32 -101.65 -19.55
N PHE A 238 20.49 -100.62 -19.73
CA PHE A 238 19.04 -100.74 -19.59
C PHE A 238 18.39 -100.58 -20.96
N GLN A 239 17.67 -101.61 -21.37
CA GLN A 239 16.73 -101.58 -22.49
C GLN A 239 15.44 -100.88 -22.01
N LEU A 240 15.02 -99.84 -22.73
CA LEU A 240 13.76 -99.15 -22.51
C LEU A 240 12.62 -99.95 -23.16
N GLU A 241 11.64 -100.36 -22.36
CA GLU A 241 10.30 -100.73 -22.85
C GLU A 241 9.38 -99.51 -22.76
N GLU A 242 8.59 -99.29 -23.82
CA GLU A 242 7.64 -98.19 -23.97
C GLU A 242 6.38 -98.39 -23.11
N PRO A 243 6.04 -97.46 -22.20
CA PRO A 243 4.76 -97.49 -21.51
C PRO A 243 3.69 -96.76 -22.33
N VAL A 244 2.66 -97.52 -22.72
CA VAL A 244 1.41 -97.03 -23.28
C VAL A 244 0.54 -96.48 -22.14
N ASN A 245 0.09 -95.22 -22.28
CA ASN A 245 -0.72 -94.41 -21.34
C ASN A 245 0.08 -93.59 -20.33
N ASP A 246 0.74 -92.56 -20.84
CA ASP A 246 1.52 -91.60 -20.05
C ASP A 246 0.67 -90.34 -19.76
N PRO A 247 0.37 -90.00 -18.49
CA PRO A 247 -0.31 -88.76 -18.08
C PRO A 247 0.42 -87.48 -18.55
N LEU A 248 1.69 -87.62 -18.96
CA LEU A 248 2.49 -86.55 -19.56
C LEU A 248 1.94 -86.06 -20.90
N LEU A 249 1.22 -86.90 -21.66
CA LEU A 249 0.56 -86.49 -22.91
C LEU A 249 -0.63 -85.55 -22.66
N ASP A 250 -1.34 -85.70 -21.52
CA ASP A 250 -2.42 -84.77 -21.11
C ASP A 250 -1.86 -83.44 -20.61
N ALA A 251 -0.72 -83.44 -19.91
CA ALA A 251 -0.05 -82.21 -19.51
C ALA A 251 0.55 -81.44 -20.71
N LEU A 252 1.06 -82.16 -21.71
CA LEU A 252 1.61 -81.57 -22.94
C LEU A 252 0.52 -80.96 -23.82
N SER A 253 -0.64 -81.62 -23.94
CA SER A 253 -1.78 -81.07 -24.69
C SER A 253 -2.37 -79.83 -24.00
N PHE A 254 -2.39 -79.76 -22.66
CA PHE A 254 -2.77 -78.55 -21.93
C PHE A 254 -1.76 -77.40 -22.13
N LEU A 255 -0.46 -77.72 -22.21
CA LEU A 255 0.59 -76.75 -22.52
C LEU A 255 0.53 -76.26 -23.98
N GLU A 256 0.07 -77.10 -24.89
CA GLU A 256 -0.10 -76.78 -26.30
C GLU A 256 -1.25 -75.79 -26.53
N VAL A 257 -2.38 -75.98 -25.82
CA VAL A 257 -3.54 -75.07 -25.86
C VAL A 257 -3.20 -73.69 -25.31
N HIS A 258 -2.55 -73.59 -24.15
CA HIS A 258 -2.12 -72.29 -23.62
C HIS A 258 -0.91 -71.70 -24.36
N GLY A 259 -0.14 -72.55 -25.05
CA GLY A 259 0.95 -72.13 -25.92
C GLY A 259 0.49 -71.29 -27.11
N SER A 260 -0.69 -71.57 -27.68
CA SER A 260 -1.23 -70.75 -28.78
C SER A 260 -1.66 -69.35 -28.31
N GLU A 261 -2.34 -69.25 -27.17
CA GLU A 261 -2.76 -67.95 -26.61
C GLU A 261 -1.54 -67.09 -26.23
N ALA A 262 -0.51 -67.72 -25.65
CA ALA A 262 0.74 -67.03 -25.33
C ALA A 262 1.48 -66.52 -26.58
N ARG A 263 1.50 -67.30 -27.67
CA ARG A 263 2.10 -66.88 -28.95
C ARG A 263 1.34 -65.70 -29.55
N GLU A 264 0.01 -65.75 -29.57
CA GLU A 264 -0.81 -64.64 -30.06
C GLU A 264 -0.59 -63.37 -29.24
N GLY A 265 -0.53 -63.48 -27.91
CA GLY A 265 -0.23 -62.34 -27.03
C GLY A 265 1.16 -61.75 -27.28
N ILE A 266 2.18 -62.58 -27.52
CA ILE A 266 3.53 -62.13 -27.86
C ILE A 266 3.56 -61.43 -29.23
N ASP A 267 2.82 -61.93 -30.21
CA ASP A 267 2.74 -61.31 -31.54
C ASP A 267 2.04 -59.94 -31.49
N GLN A 268 0.95 -59.82 -30.71
CA GLN A 268 0.27 -58.54 -30.48
C GLN A 268 1.18 -57.55 -29.73
N ALA A 269 1.88 -58.01 -28.70
CA ALA A 269 2.83 -57.19 -27.96
C ALA A 269 4.00 -56.72 -28.85
N LYS A 270 4.52 -57.60 -29.71
CA LYS A 270 5.55 -57.26 -30.71
C LYS A 270 5.04 -56.15 -31.62
N ALA A 271 3.86 -56.32 -32.22
CA ALA A 271 3.28 -55.32 -33.11
C ALA A 271 3.07 -53.95 -32.43
N GLY A 272 2.68 -53.94 -31.15
CA GLY A 272 2.57 -52.73 -30.35
C GLY A 272 3.91 -52.02 -30.14
N LEU A 273 4.95 -52.75 -29.72
CA LEU A 273 6.28 -52.21 -29.49
C LEU A 273 6.96 -51.75 -30.79
N SER A 274 6.79 -52.48 -31.88
CA SER A 274 7.30 -52.10 -33.22
C SER A 274 6.73 -50.76 -33.68
N ARG A 275 5.45 -50.48 -33.42
CA ARG A 275 4.83 -49.18 -33.74
C ARG A 275 5.43 -48.02 -32.93
N LEU A 276 5.83 -48.28 -31.69
CA LEU A 276 6.40 -47.25 -30.80
C LEU A 276 7.90 -47.04 -31.03
N PHE A 277 8.62 -48.04 -31.54
CA PHE A 277 10.08 -48.04 -31.65
C PHE A 277 10.66 -46.81 -32.40
N PRO A 278 10.14 -46.37 -33.56
CA PRO A 278 10.69 -45.22 -34.30
C PRO A 278 10.61 -43.90 -33.53
N TYR A 279 9.64 -43.77 -32.61
CA TYR A 279 9.45 -42.56 -31.82
C TYR A 279 10.51 -42.41 -30.73
N PHE A 280 10.92 -43.52 -30.12
CA PHE A 280 11.95 -43.53 -29.08
C PHE A 280 13.37 -43.68 -29.65
N PHE A 281 13.51 -44.29 -30.84
CA PHE A 281 14.80 -44.61 -31.45
C PHE A 281 14.85 -44.23 -32.94
N PRO A 282 14.74 -42.93 -33.30
CA PRO A 282 14.60 -42.49 -34.69
C PRO A 282 15.79 -42.79 -35.62
N LYS A 283 16.91 -43.28 -35.07
CA LYS A 283 18.15 -43.58 -35.81
C LYS A 283 18.62 -45.03 -35.66
N LYS A 284 17.83 -45.92 -35.05
CA LYS A 284 18.16 -47.34 -34.90
C LYS A 284 17.22 -48.17 -35.77
N GLU A 285 17.77 -49.22 -36.39
CA GLU A 285 16.95 -50.23 -37.05
C GLU A 285 16.19 -51.06 -36.00
N GLU A 286 14.96 -51.43 -36.33
CA GLU A 286 14.11 -52.23 -35.45
C GLU A 286 14.70 -53.64 -35.26
N PRO A 287 14.87 -54.13 -34.02
CA PRO A 287 15.37 -55.47 -33.78
C PRO A 287 14.45 -56.55 -34.36
N ALA A 288 15.03 -57.54 -35.03
CA ALA A 288 14.26 -58.61 -35.67
C ALA A 288 13.54 -59.54 -34.66
N THR A 289 14.06 -59.66 -33.43
CA THR A 289 13.50 -60.52 -32.38
C THR A 289 12.73 -59.71 -31.33
N PHE A 290 11.65 -60.30 -30.81
CA PHE A 290 10.84 -59.66 -29.76
C PHE A 290 11.63 -59.42 -28.47
N LEU A 291 12.55 -60.34 -28.12
CA LEU A 291 13.36 -60.21 -26.91
C LEU A 291 14.31 -59.01 -26.98
N ASP A 292 14.93 -58.78 -28.13
CA ASP A 292 15.82 -57.63 -28.34
C ASP A 292 15.03 -56.32 -28.40
N LEU A 293 13.84 -56.36 -29.01
CA LEU A 293 12.89 -55.24 -28.99
C LEU A 293 12.48 -54.87 -27.56
N ALA A 294 12.07 -55.85 -26.74
CA ALA A 294 11.68 -55.62 -25.35
C ALA A 294 12.86 -55.15 -24.47
N LYS A 295 14.06 -55.71 -24.65
CA LYS A 295 15.28 -55.25 -23.95
C LYS A 295 15.64 -53.80 -24.28
N SER A 296 15.30 -53.33 -25.48
CA SER A 296 15.52 -51.94 -25.88
C SER A 296 14.70 -50.96 -25.03
N PHE A 297 13.52 -51.36 -24.55
CA PHE A 297 12.67 -50.55 -23.67
C PHE A 297 12.95 -50.75 -22.18
N ASN A 298 13.53 -51.89 -21.79
CA ASN A 298 13.83 -52.24 -20.39
C ASN A 298 15.27 -51.92 -19.96
N SER A 299 16.08 -51.23 -20.78
CA SER A 299 17.41 -50.83 -20.33
C SER A 299 17.30 -49.91 -19.12
N ALA A 300 18.05 -50.19 -18.04
CA ALA A 300 18.00 -49.48 -16.76
C ALA A 300 18.29 -47.96 -16.83
N GLU A 301 18.74 -47.48 -17.98
CA GLU A 301 18.79 -46.05 -18.28
C GLU A 301 17.39 -45.55 -18.64
N ASP A 302 16.77 -44.80 -17.72
CA ASP A 302 15.53 -44.06 -17.97
C ASP A 302 15.69 -43.25 -19.27
N LEU A 303 15.08 -43.75 -20.35
CA LEU A 303 15.18 -43.15 -21.67
C LEU A 303 14.68 -41.70 -21.69
N GLY A 304 13.71 -41.38 -20.82
CA GLY A 304 13.23 -40.01 -20.63
C GLY A 304 14.24 -39.11 -19.91
N LEU A 305 15.08 -39.68 -19.04
CA LEU A 305 16.20 -39.00 -18.43
C LEU A 305 17.34 -38.81 -19.44
N LYS A 306 17.64 -39.83 -20.24
CA LYS A 306 18.68 -39.76 -21.28
C LYS A 306 18.35 -38.74 -22.35
N MET A 307 17.11 -38.65 -22.83
CA MET A 307 16.70 -37.57 -23.74
C MET A 307 16.82 -36.18 -23.10
N ARG A 308 16.44 -36.02 -21.82
CA ARG A 308 16.59 -34.73 -21.11
C ARG A 308 18.06 -34.37 -20.92
N GLN A 309 18.90 -35.33 -20.61
CA GLN A 309 20.35 -35.16 -20.49
C GLN A 309 21.00 -34.87 -21.84
N GLU A 310 20.61 -35.55 -22.92
CA GLU A 310 21.12 -35.29 -24.27
C GLU A 310 20.71 -33.90 -24.76
N ASN A 311 19.47 -33.47 -24.52
CA ASN A 311 19.04 -32.10 -24.86
C ASN A 311 19.81 -31.03 -24.06
N MET A 312 20.04 -31.27 -22.76
CA MET A 312 20.84 -30.38 -21.92
C MET A 312 22.32 -30.39 -22.33
N LYS A 313 22.85 -31.57 -22.71
CA LYS A 313 24.20 -31.75 -23.24
C LYS A 313 24.39 -30.98 -24.54
N VAL A 314 23.42 -31.02 -25.46
CA VAL A 314 23.46 -30.24 -26.71
C VAL A 314 23.47 -28.73 -26.40
N ALA A 315 22.71 -28.26 -25.42
CA ALA A 315 22.73 -26.84 -25.01
C ALA A 315 24.07 -26.43 -24.39
N VAL A 316 24.64 -27.27 -23.51
CA VAL A 316 25.94 -27.04 -22.89
C VAL A 316 27.07 -27.12 -23.92
N GLU A 317 27.08 -28.14 -24.79
CA GLU A 317 28.06 -28.30 -25.87
C GLU A 317 27.97 -27.16 -26.88
N SER A 318 26.77 -26.66 -27.21
CA SER A 318 26.62 -25.47 -28.08
C SER A 318 27.20 -24.22 -27.42
N THR A 319 26.99 -24.07 -26.10
CA THR A 319 27.56 -22.95 -25.33
C THR A 319 29.08 -23.07 -25.22
N VAL A 320 29.60 -24.28 -25.01
CA VAL A 320 31.04 -24.57 -24.97
C VAL A 320 31.67 -24.40 -26.34
N ALA A 321 30.99 -24.78 -27.43
CA ALA A 321 31.46 -24.56 -28.79
C ALA A 321 31.52 -23.06 -29.13
N LEU A 322 30.50 -22.27 -28.77
CA LEU A 322 30.53 -20.80 -28.90
C LEU A 322 31.68 -20.17 -28.10
N VAL A 323 31.95 -20.71 -26.90
CA VAL A 323 33.06 -20.29 -26.05
C VAL A 323 34.41 -20.73 -26.64
N ALA A 324 34.54 -21.94 -27.18
CA ALA A 324 35.77 -22.44 -27.77
C ALA A 324 36.14 -21.69 -29.06
N ASP A 325 35.13 -21.32 -29.87
CA ASP A 325 35.32 -20.57 -31.10
C ASP A 325 35.78 -19.12 -30.83
N SER A 326 35.48 -18.59 -29.65
CA SER A 326 36.01 -17.29 -29.17
C SER A 326 37.51 -17.31 -28.82
N ARG A 327 38.19 -18.47 -28.89
CA ARG A 327 39.62 -18.68 -28.56
C ARG A 327 40.05 -18.14 -27.18
N GLN A 328 39.12 -18.00 -26.25
CA GLN A 328 39.42 -17.60 -24.88
C GLN A 328 39.64 -18.85 -24.03
N THR A 329 40.84 -19.00 -23.47
CA THR A 329 41.13 -19.99 -22.43
C THR A 329 40.37 -19.60 -21.16
N ILE A 330 39.17 -20.16 -20.98
CA ILE A 330 38.37 -19.96 -19.77
C ILE A 330 38.88 -20.88 -18.67
N ASP A 331 39.60 -20.30 -17.71
CA ASP A 331 39.93 -20.93 -16.44
C ASP A 331 38.67 -20.96 -15.56
N TRP A 332 37.92 -22.06 -15.60
CA TRP A 332 36.66 -22.24 -14.88
C TRP A 332 36.81 -22.08 -13.36
N MET A 333 37.95 -22.48 -12.81
CA MET A 333 38.27 -22.29 -11.39
C MET A 333 38.42 -20.80 -11.04
N LYS A 334 39.03 -20.03 -11.95
CA LYS A 334 39.11 -18.57 -11.83
C LYS A 334 37.75 -17.91 -12.01
N SER A 335 36.90 -18.42 -12.90
CA SER A 335 35.55 -17.89 -13.15
C SER A 335 34.62 -18.07 -11.94
N VAL A 336 34.57 -19.28 -11.35
CA VAL A 336 33.73 -19.57 -10.18
C VAL A 336 34.20 -18.77 -8.97
N LYS A 337 35.52 -18.69 -8.72
CA LYS A 337 36.06 -17.84 -7.66
C LYS A 337 35.75 -16.36 -7.88
N LYS A 338 35.84 -15.88 -9.13
CA LYS A 338 35.52 -14.49 -9.48
C LYS A 338 34.04 -14.18 -9.29
N GLN A 339 33.14 -15.08 -9.66
CA GLN A 339 31.70 -14.90 -9.42
C GLN A 339 31.35 -14.90 -7.93
N SER A 340 31.93 -15.83 -7.15
CA SER A 340 31.74 -15.85 -5.69
C SER A 340 32.28 -14.58 -5.03
N LEU A 341 33.41 -14.06 -5.51
CA LEU A 341 34.01 -12.83 -5.00
C LEU A 341 33.14 -11.61 -5.33
N ILE A 342 32.62 -11.52 -6.57
CA ILE A 342 31.69 -10.46 -6.98
C ILE A 342 30.42 -10.47 -6.12
N LEU A 343 29.88 -11.66 -5.83
CA LEU A 343 28.68 -11.78 -5.00
C LEU A 343 28.94 -11.31 -3.55
N MET A 344 30.10 -11.66 -2.99
CA MET A 344 30.51 -11.18 -1.66
C MET A 344 30.77 -9.66 -1.64
N GLU A 345 31.40 -9.12 -2.67
CA GLU A 345 31.66 -7.68 -2.81
C GLU A 345 30.34 -6.91 -2.88
N GLN A 346 29.39 -7.36 -3.72
CA GLN A 346 28.05 -6.77 -3.81
C GLN A 346 27.30 -6.82 -2.48
N SER A 347 27.38 -7.94 -1.76
CA SER A 347 26.78 -8.06 -0.42
C SER A 347 27.39 -7.08 0.57
N ARG A 348 28.71 -6.87 0.50
CA ARG A 348 29.41 -5.92 1.38
C ARG A 348 29.04 -4.48 1.05
N GLU A 349 29.03 -4.09 -0.23
CA GLU A 349 28.62 -2.76 -0.67
C GLU A 349 27.16 -2.46 -0.27
N SER A 350 26.27 -3.45 -0.39
CA SER A 350 24.88 -3.31 0.04
C SER A 350 24.78 -3.06 1.54
N SER A 351 25.56 -3.79 2.35
CA SER A 351 25.59 -3.61 3.81
C SER A 351 26.15 -2.24 4.22
N GLU A 352 27.18 -1.75 3.54
CA GLU A 352 27.75 -0.41 3.80
C GLU A 352 26.75 0.70 3.44
N LYS A 353 26.03 0.57 2.32
CA LYS A 353 24.97 1.53 1.93
C LYS A 353 23.83 1.57 2.94
N GLU A 354 23.43 0.42 3.47
CA GLU A 354 22.40 0.34 4.52
C GLU A 354 22.84 1.04 5.81
N LYS A 355 24.09 0.84 6.24
CA LYS A 355 24.64 1.55 7.42
C LYS A 355 24.65 3.07 7.23
N ILE A 356 25.03 3.56 6.05
CA ILE A 356 25.03 5.00 5.74
C ILE A 356 23.60 5.56 5.75
N ALA A 357 22.63 4.81 5.22
CA ALA A 357 21.22 5.23 5.23
C ALA A 357 20.66 5.30 6.66
N LEU A 358 20.98 4.32 7.51
CA LEU A 358 20.57 4.33 8.92
C LEU A 358 21.18 5.50 9.70
N GLN A 359 22.46 5.80 9.47
CA GLN A 359 23.11 6.95 10.10
C GLN A 359 22.44 8.26 9.71
N ARG A 360 22.16 8.47 8.41
CA ARG A 360 21.46 9.68 7.93
C ARG A 360 20.06 9.81 8.52
N ALA A 361 19.34 8.70 8.69
CA ALA A 361 18.02 8.72 9.32
C ALA A 361 18.11 9.11 10.80
N GLN A 362 19.12 8.63 11.54
CA GLN A 362 19.35 9.03 12.93
C GLN A 362 19.73 10.51 13.06
N ASP A 363 20.59 11.01 12.18
CA ASP A 363 20.96 12.43 12.16
C ASP A 363 19.73 13.32 11.91
N ALA A 364 18.88 12.95 10.94
CA ALA A 364 17.64 13.68 10.65
C ALA A 364 16.63 13.67 11.82
N ILE A 365 16.54 12.57 12.57
CA ILE A 365 15.71 12.51 13.78
C ILE A 365 16.25 13.49 14.84
N SER A 366 17.57 13.53 15.04
CA SER A 366 18.20 14.45 16.00
C SER A 366 18.01 15.92 15.64
N GLU A 367 18.08 16.27 14.36
CA GLU A 367 17.77 17.62 13.88
C GLU A 367 16.31 17.99 14.12
N ARG A 368 15.38 17.07 13.84
CA ARG A 368 13.95 17.28 14.08
C ARG A 368 13.65 17.52 15.56
N ASP A 369 14.23 16.71 16.44
CA ASP A 369 13.98 16.84 17.88
C ASP A 369 14.57 18.16 18.43
N THR A 370 15.67 18.64 17.86
CA THR A 370 16.22 19.97 18.15
C THR A 370 15.27 21.08 17.69
N ALA A 371 14.73 20.98 16.48
CA ALA A 371 13.77 21.96 15.94
C ALA A 371 12.45 21.99 16.74
N VAL A 372 11.97 20.83 17.20
CA VAL A 372 10.79 20.75 18.09
C VAL A 372 11.07 21.44 19.43
N ALA A 373 12.24 21.21 20.04
CA ALA A 373 12.62 21.89 21.27
C ALA A 373 12.71 23.42 21.11
N GLU A 374 13.21 23.90 19.97
CA GLU A 374 13.24 25.34 19.66
C GLU A 374 11.83 25.92 19.47
N ALA A 375 10.93 25.18 18.82
CA ALA A 375 9.54 25.56 18.63
C ALA A 375 8.79 25.64 19.98
N ASP A 376 8.99 24.66 20.86
CA ASP A 376 8.42 24.67 22.22
C ASP A 376 8.94 25.86 23.04
N ALA A 377 10.24 26.17 22.92
CA ALA A 377 10.84 27.34 23.55
C ALA A 377 10.31 28.67 22.97
N ALA A 378 9.96 28.72 21.68
CA ALA A 378 9.32 29.87 21.06
C ALA A 378 7.88 30.04 21.56
N ALA A 379 7.08 28.97 21.59
CA ALA A 379 5.71 28.98 22.11
C ALA A 379 5.66 29.40 23.59
N SER A 380 6.62 28.95 24.40
CA SER A 380 6.75 29.37 25.81
C SER A 380 7.03 30.87 25.93
N ARG A 381 7.87 31.44 25.06
CA ARG A 381 8.13 32.89 25.01
C ARG A 381 6.88 33.70 24.62
N GLU A 382 6.10 33.21 23.66
CA GLU A 382 4.83 33.85 23.27
C GLU A 382 3.81 33.83 24.40
N ASN A 383 3.64 32.68 25.08
CA ASN A 383 2.74 32.57 26.22
C ASN A 383 3.16 33.50 27.37
N SER A 384 4.47 33.62 27.63
CA SER A 384 5.00 34.58 28.61
C SER A 384 4.67 36.04 28.23
N MET A 385 4.77 36.39 26.95
CA MET A 385 4.42 37.73 26.46
C MET A 385 2.91 38.02 26.57
N LEU A 386 2.06 37.05 26.24
CA LEU A 386 0.60 37.18 26.38
C LEU A 386 0.19 37.37 27.85
N GLN A 387 0.87 36.69 28.77
CA GLN A 387 0.64 36.85 30.20
C GLN A 387 1.01 38.26 30.67
N LEU A 388 2.17 38.78 30.25
CA LEU A 388 2.58 40.17 30.54
C LEU A 388 1.59 41.21 30.01
N LEU A 389 1.05 41.00 28.79
CA LEU A 389 0.03 41.89 28.22
C LEU A 389 -1.30 41.81 28.99
N THR A 390 -1.66 40.62 29.46
CA THR A 390 -2.86 40.40 30.28
C THR A 390 -2.72 41.13 31.62
N ASP A 391 -1.59 40.98 32.30
CA ASP A 391 -1.32 41.66 33.57
C ASP A 391 -1.33 43.19 33.41
N ALA A 392 -0.66 43.71 32.37
CA ALA A 392 -0.68 45.15 32.08
C ALA A 392 -2.09 45.68 31.79
N SER A 393 -2.96 44.89 31.16
CA SER A 393 -4.35 45.27 30.90
C SER A 393 -5.19 45.31 32.18
N LEU A 394 -4.94 44.38 33.12
CA LEU A 394 -5.60 44.34 34.42
C LEU A 394 -5.18 45.53 35.29
N ASP A 395 -3.90 45.91 35.28
CA ASP A 395 -3.42 47.11 35.97
C ASP A 395 -4.08 48.39 35.43
N MET A 396 -4.23 48.50 34.11
CA MET A 396 -4.94 49.61 33.47
C MET A 396 -6.44 49.64 33.81
N ALA A 397 -7.08 48.48 33.90
CA ALA A 397 -8.48 48.36 34.32
C ALA A 397 -8.68 48.71 35.81
N GLY A 398 -7.73 48.33 36.67
CA GLY A 398 -7.73 48.68 38.09
C GLY A 398 -7.60 50.19 38.32
N ILE A 399 -6.77 50.87 37.53
CA ILE A 399 -6.67 52.36 37.52
C ILE A 399 -8.00 52.99 37.09
N TRP A 400 -8.73 52.36 36.16
CA TRP A 400 -10.02 52.84 35.69
C TRP A 400 -11.13 52.74 36.76
N LEU A 401 -11.16 51.66 37.53
CA LEU A 401 -12.12 51.47 38.63
C LEU A 401 -11.79 52.32 39.87
N GLY A 402 -10.55 52.76 40.02
CA GLY A 402 -10.11 53.64 41.12
C GLY A 402 -10.41 55.13 40.89
N ASN A 403 -10.99 55.53 39.75
CA ASN A 403 -11.23 56.93 39.43
C ASN A 403 -12.61 57.41 39.95
N PRO A 404 -12.67 58.24 41.01
CA PRO A 404 -13.93 58.61 41.67
C PRO A 404 -14.90 59.42 40.80
N TYR A 405 -14.45 59.90 39.63
CA TYR A 405 -15.30 60.63 38.68
C TYR A 405 -16.23 59.73 37.83
N LEU A 406 -15.99 58.41 37.77
CA LEU A 406 -16.81 57.46 37.01
C LEU A 406 -17.96 56.83 37.80
N LEU A 407 -17.92 56.87 39.14
CA LEU A 407 -19.02 56.42 40.01
C LEU A 407 -20.32 57.23 39.84
N VAL A 408 -20.25 58.39 39.16
CA VAL A 408 -21.44 59.19 38.85
C VAL A 408 -22.25 58.58 37.70
N PHE A 409 -21.63 57.79 36.81
CA PHE A 409 -22.34 57.19 35.67
C PHE A 409 -23.20 55.98 36.07
N ASP A 410 -22.76 55.15 37.01
CA ASP A 410 -23.54 53.98 37.46
C ASP A 410 -24.81 54.37 38.26
N SER A 411 -24.78 55.51 38.95
CA SER A 411 -25.95 56.06 39.67
C SER A 411 -27.05 56.54 38.70
N VAL A 412 -26.66 57.02 37.51
CA VAL A 412 -27.61 57.46 36.47
C VAL A 412 -28.26 56.27 35.75
N CYS A 413 -27.52 55.17 35.55
CA CYS A 413 -28.07 53.96 34.92
C CYS A 413 -29.05 53.20 35.84
N SER A 414 -28.79 53.11 37.15
CA SER A 414 -29.73 52.45 38.09
C SER A 414 -31.07 53.19 38.24
N SER A 415 -31.11 54.49 37.92
CA SER A 415 -32.36 55.27 37.96
C SER A 415 -33.26 55.05 36.73
N PHE A 416 -32.75 54.41 35.67
CA PHE A 416 -33.49 54.19 34.42
C PHE A 416 -34.32 52.90 34.43
N ASP A 417 -33.91 51.89 35.21
CA ASP A 417 -34.66 50.62 35.32
C ASP A 417 -36.01 50.78 36.06
N TYR A 418 -36.14 51.80 36.92
CA TYR A 418 -37.41 52.08 37.63
C TYR A 418 -38.50 52.72 36.76
N LEU A 419 -38.19 53.14 35.52
CA LEU A 419 -39.17 53.80 34.64
C LEU A 419 -39.80 52.88 33.57
N CYS A 420 -39.36 51.63 33.47
CA CYS A 420 -39.81 50.71 32.41
C CYS A 420 -40.93 49.72 32.82
N ASP A 421 -41.32 49.66 34.10
CA ASP A 421 -42.31 48.68 34.59
C ASP A 421 -43.78 49.11 34.48
N ASP A 422 -44.11 50.32 34.01
CA ASP A 422 -45.49 50.85 34.03
C ASP A 422 -46.17 51.00 32.65
N VAL A 423 -45.93 50.08 31.71
CA VAL A 423 -46.67 50.04 30.44
C VAL A 423 -47.28 48.66 30.17
N GLY A 424 -48.39 48.41 30.86
CA GLY A 424 -49.65 47.91 30.31
C GLY A 424 -49.63 46.68 29.39
N SER A 425 -49.83 45.50 29.98
CA SER A 425 -50.27 44.29 29.30
C SER A 425 -51.78 44.34 28.99
N LYS A 426 -52.14 44.28 27.70
CA LYS A 426 -53.47 43.85 27.22
C LYS A 426 -53.29 42.63 26.31
N PRO A 427 -54.14 41.60 26.43
CA PRO A 427 -53.99 40.36 25.67
C PRO A 427 -54.66 40.46 24.29
N TRP A 428 -53.99 39.88 23.29
CA TRP A 428 -54.57 39.20 22.13
C TRP A 428 -53.84 37.88 21.96
#